data_AF-A0AA47FDY2-F1
#
_entry.id   AF-A0AA47FDY2-F1
#
_cell.length_a   1.000
_cell.length_b   1.000
_cell.length_c   1.000
_cell.angle_alpha   90.00
_cell.angle_beta   90.00
_cell.angle_gamma   90.00
#
_symmetry.space_group_name_H-M   'P 1'
#
loop_
_entity.id
_entity.type
_entity.pdbx_description
1 polymer ?
#
loop_
_entity_poly.entity_id
_entity_poly.type
_entity_poly.pdbx_seq_one_letter_code
_entity_poly.pdbx_strand_id
1 'polypeptide(L)'
;MVAGDYKSLVDTVIEKARKEKDILIALRLLLTLDGKQEFDEAILPLSNRDVKVIENLQILPEDSEQTIKLHCYFRNNKIEFSDVELLEDENCKFVLSFMLSKDRWHEIW
;
A
#
# COMPACT_ATOMS: atom_id res chain seq x y z
N MET A 1 -21.29 -9.31 -17.89
CA MET A 1 -20.34 -9.51 -16.76
C MET A 1 -19.03 -8.86 -17.17
N VAL A 2 -18.79 -7.63 -16.71
CA VAL A 2 -17.62 -6.84 -17.10
C VAL A 2 -16.48 -7.14 -16.12
N ALA A 3 -15.74 -8.21 -16.39
CA ALA A 3 -14.47 -8.49 -15.71
C ALA A 3 -13.33 -7.52 -16.13
N GLY A 4 -13.67 -6.45 -16.87
CA GLY A 4 -12.74 -5.47 -17.41
C GLY A 4 -12.50 -4.23 -16.53
N ASP A 5 -13.20 -4.08 -15.40
CA ASP A 5 -13.17 -2.81 -14.66
C ASP A 5 -12.17 -2.83 -13.50
N TYR A 6 -12.18 -3.90 -12.68
CA TYR A 6 -11.36 -3.96 -11.46
C TYR A 6 -9.85 -3.97 -11.74
N LYS A 7 -9.39 -4.82 -12.67
CA LYS A 7 -7.96 -4.89 -13.01
C LYS A 7 -7.45 -3.57 -13.59
N SER A 8 -8.25 -2.93 -14.44
CA SER A 8 -7.92 -1.63 -15.04
C SER A 8 -7.84 -0.52 -13.98
N LEU A 9 -8.74 -0.53 -12.99
CA LEU A 9 -8.73 0.41 -11.87
C LEU A 9 -7.52 0.19 -10.96
N VAL A 10 -7.23 -1.06 -10.59
CA VAL A 10 -6.04 -1.43 -9.81
C VAL A 10 -4.78 -0.96 -10.52
N ASP A 11 -4.65 -1.24 -11.82
CA ASP A 11 -3.51 -0.78 -12.62
C ASP A 11 -3.42 0.75 -12.65
N THR A 12 -4.55 1.44 -12.77
CA THR A 12 -4.60 2.91 -12.75
C THR A 12 -4.15 3.49 -11.41
N VAL A 13 -4.58 2.91 -10.29
CA VAL A 13 -4.22 3.40 -8.95
C VAL A 13 -2.77 3.07 -8.63
N ILE A 14 -2.27 1.91 -9.03
CA ILE A 14 -0.83 1.57 -8.92
C ILE A 14 0.00 2.59 -9.71
N GLU A 15 -0.38 2.90 -10.94
CA GLU A 15 0.32 3.89 -11.75
C GLU A 15 0.24 5.30 -11.17
N LYS A 16 -0.88 5.68 -10.56
CA LYS A 16 -1.00 6.95 -9.81
C LYS A 16 -0.07 6.96 -8.61
N ALA A 17 -0.08 5.91 -7.79
CA ALA A 17 0.78 5.77 -6.62
C ALA A 17 2.27 5.80 -6.97
N ARG A 18 2.68 5.20 -8.10
CA ARG A 18 4.06 5.23 -8.60
C ARG A 18 4.52 6.63 -9.06
N LYS A 19 3.60 7.45 -9.54
CA LYS A 19 3.86 8.83 -9.99
C LYS A 19 3.76 9.85 -8.86
N GLU A 20 3.11 9.49 -7.76
CA GLU A 20 2.94 10.33 -6.59
C GLU A 20 4.27 10.49 -5.84
N LYS A 21 4.61 11.72 -5.48
CA LYS A 21 5.85 12.03 -4.75
C LYS A 21 5.65 11.94 -3.24
N ASP A 22 4.41 12.13 -2.80
CA ASP A 22 4.04 12.00 -1.40
C ASP A 22 3.60 10.57 -1.09
N ILE A 23 4.44 9.87 -0.32
CA ILE A 23 4.21 8.49 0.09
C ILE A 23 2.89 8.29 0.85
N LEU A 24 2.44 9.29 1.62
CA LEU A 24 1.19 9.21 2.39
C LEU A 24 -0.01 9.24 1.48
N ILE A 25 0.02 10.07 0.44
CA ILE A 25 -1.03 10.15 -0.58
C ILE A 25 -1.05 8.83 -1.38
N ALA A 26 0.12 8.35 -1.79
CA ALA A 26 0.24 7.09 -2.53
C ALA A 26 -0.35 5.90 -1.74
N LEU A 27 -0.03 5.79 -0.45
CA LEU A 27 -0.56 4.72 0.40
C LEU A 27 -2.04 4.85 0.68
N ARG A 28 -2.56 6.07 0.90
CA ARG A 28 -4.00 6.29 1.04
C ARG A 28 -4.76 5.77 -0.18
N LEU A 29 -4.28 6.08 -1.38
CA LEU A 29 -4.89 5.60 -2.62
C LEU A 29 -4.90 4.06 -2.68
N LEU A 30 -3.81 3.41 -2.28
CA LEU A 30 -3.69 1.96 -2.32
C LEU A 30 -4.53 1.23 -1.25
N LEU A 31 -4.52 1.73 -0.02
CA LEU A 31 -5.26 1.13 1.08
C LEU A 31 -6.78 1.25 0.87
N THR A 32 -7.24 2.24 0.10
CA THR A 32 -8.66 2.27 -0.32
C THR A 32 -9.05 1.14 -1.28
N LEU A 33 -8.09 0.40 -1.86
CA LEU A 33 -8.33 -0.73 -2.75
C LEU A 33 -8.22 -2.12 -2.09
N ASP A 34 -7.69 -2.22 -0.87
CA ASP A 34 -7.33 -3.51 -0.25
C ASP A 34 -8.54 -4.43 -0.01
N GLY A 35 -8.64 -5.53 -0.78
CA GLY A 35 -9.47 -6.69 -0.44
C GLY A 35 -10.96 -6.64 -0.80
N LYS A 36 -11.43 -5.77 -1.70
CA LYS A 36 -12.87 -5.66 -2.02
C LYS A 36 -13.16 -6.14 -3.45
N GLN A 37 -14.09 -7.08 -3.61
CA GLN A 37 -14.46 -7.69 -4.89
C GLN A 37 -15.65 -7.01 -5.60
N GLU A 38 -16.35 -6.10 -4.93
CA GLU A 38 -17.42 -5.30 -5.52
C GLU A 38 -17.16 -3.82 -5.21
N PHE A 39 -17.01 -3.01 -6.26
CA PHE A 39 -16.84 -1.57 -6.16
C PHE A 39 -18.10 -0.90 -6.68
N ASP A 40 -18.86 -0.29 -5.76
CA ASP A 40 -19.54 0.96 -6.09
C ASP A 40 -18.45 2.04 -6.28
N GLU A 41 -18.64 2.99 -7.19
CA GLU A 41 -17.69 4.09 -7.53
C GLU A 41 -17.33 5.01 -6.33
N ALA A 42 -17.80 4.71 -5.13
CA ALA A 42 -17.53 5.45 -3.91
C ALA A 42 -16.14 5.10 -3.34
N ILE A 43 -15.30 6.12 -3.15
CA ILE A 43 -14.08 6.01 -2.33
C ILE A 43 -14.50 5.60 -0.92
N LEU A 44 -14.14 4.39 -0.51
CA LEU A 44 -14.54 3.83 0.79
C LEU A 44 -13.59 4.26 1.92
N PRO A 45 -14.09 4.33 3.16
CA PRO A 45 -13.28 4.69 4.32
C PRO A 45 -12.23 3.61 4.63
N LEU A 46 -11.09 4.05 5.15
CA LEU A 46 -9.94 3.24 5.58
C LEU A 46 -10.26 2.44 6.84
N SER A 47 -9.70 1.23 6.97
CA SER A 47 -9.81 0.45 8.21
C SER A 47 -8.94 1.03 9.32
N ASN A 48 -9.20 0.68 10.58
CA ASN A 48 -8.36 1.11 11.72
C ASN A 48 -6.89 0.70 11.56
N ARG A 49 -6.61 -0.40 10.86
CA ARG A 49 -5.26 -0.86 10.56
C ARG A 49 -4.60 0.05 9.52
N ASP A 50 -5.32 0.41 8.46
CA ASP A 50 -4.84 1.30 7.41
C ASP A 50 -4.55 2.70 7.96
N VAL A 51 -5.41 3.18 8.85
CA VAL A 51 -5.22 4.45 9.58
C VAL A 51 -3.94 4.40 10.41
N LYS A 52 -3.71 3.31 11.18
CA LYS A 52 -2.47 3.13 11.96
C LYS A 52 -1.21 3.08 11.09
N VAL A 53 -1.28 2.46 9.90
CA VAL A 53 -0.17 2.45 8.94
C VAL A 53 0.15 3.88 8.49
N ILE A 54 -0.88 4.66 8.14
CA ILE A 54 -0.71 6.05 7.71
C ILE A 54 -0.19 6.94 8.84
N GLU A 55 -0.72 6.80 10.06
CA GLU A 55 -0.28 7.57 11.24
C GLU A 55 1.19 7.31 11.56
N ASN A 56 1.63 6.05 11.46
CA ASN A 56 3.03 5.71 11.70
C ASN A 56 4.00 6.28 10.67
N LEU A 57 3.53 6.50 9.44
CA LEU A 57 4.33 7.10 8.37
C LEU A 57 4.43 8.62 8.43
N GLN A 58 3.48 9.28 9.11
CA GLN A 58 3.53 10.73 9.32
C GLN A 58 4.65 11.14 10.27
N ILE A 59 5.16 10.21 11.07
CA ILE A 59 6.19 10.49 12.04
C ILE A 59 7.53 10.07 11.45
N LEU A 60 8.33 11.07 11.09
CA LEU A 60 9.66 10.84 10.53
C LEU A 60 10.54 10.16 11.59
N PRO A 61 11.26 9.07 11.23
CA PRO A 61 12.24 8.49 12.13
C PRO A 61 13.34 9.54 12.39
N GLU A 62 13.58 9.85 13.67
CA GLU A 62 14.63 10.77 14.09
C GLU A 62 16.03 10.21 13.82
N ASP A 63 16.15 8.89 13.65
CA ASP A 63 17.41 8.18 13.49
C ASP A 63 17.40 7.15 12.35
N SER A 64 18.40 7.22 11.46
CA SER A 64 18.44 6.41 10.24
C SER A 64 18.77 4.93 10.50
N GLU A 65 19.51 4.62 11.58
CA GLU A 65 19.92 3.26 11.94
C GLU A 65 18.74 2.37 12.38
N GLN A 66 17.64 2.98 12.80
CA GLN A 66 16.42 2.30 13.22
C GLN A 66 15.37 2.20 12.12
N THR A 67 15.74 2.49 10.86
CA THR A 67 14.80 2.39 9.74
C THR A 67 14.87 1.04 9.02
N ILE A 68 13.75 0.62 8.47
CA ILE A 68 13.59 -0.54 7.59
C ILE A 68 12.93 -0.09 6.30
N LYS A 69 13.39 -0.65 5.17
CA LYS A 69 12.75 -0.44 3.88
C LYS A 69 11.60 -1.42 3.76
N LEU A 70 10.39 -0.91 3.57
CA LEU A 70 9.20 -1.70 3.31
C LEU A 70 8.81 -1.56 1.85
N HIS A 71 8.42 -2.68 1.28
CA HIS A 71 7.96 -2.84 -0.09
C HIS A 71 6.46 -3.12 -0.06
N CYS A 72 5.69 -2.32 -0.78
CA CYS A 72 4.26 -2.46 -0.93
C CYS A 72 3.97 -3.22 -2.23
N TYR A 73 3.22 -4.31 -2.12
CA TYR A 73 2.79 -5.17 -3.22
C TYR A 73 1.27 -5.25 -3.24
N PHE A 74 0.71 -5.27 -4.44
CA PHE A 74 -0.66 -5.75 -4.64
C PHE A 74 -0.59 -7.23 -4.97
N ARG A 75 -1.00 -8.08 -4.01
CA ARG A 75 -0.92 -9.53 -4.11
C ARG A 75 -2.25 -10.19 -3.80
N ASN A 76 -2.72 -11.11 -4.65
CA ASN A 76 -3.98 -11.85 -4.46
C ASN A 76 -5.19 -10.95 -4.13
N ASN A 77 -5.33 -9.82 -4.82
CA ASN A 77 -6.35 -8.78 -4.60
C ASN A 77 -6.26 -8.05 -3.25
N LYS A 78 -5.09 -8.06 -2.61
CA LYS A 78 -4.83 -7.39 -1.34
C LYS A 78 -3.53 -6.61 -1.36
N ILE A 79 -3.43 -5.62 -0.49
CA ILE A 79 -2.19 -4.91 -0.21
C ILE A 79 -1.39 -5.71 0.80
N GLU A 80 -0.18 -6.09 0.41
CA GLU A 80 0.79 -6.74 1.27
C GLU A 80 2.03 -5.85 1.40
N PHE A 81 2.60 -5.84 2.60
CA PHE A 81 3.83 -5.13 2.91
C PHE A 81 4.88 -6.17 3.31
N SER A 82 6.09 -6.03 2.76
CA SER A 82 7.21 -6.93 3.00
C SER A 82 8.48 -6.13 3.22
N ASP A 83 9.33 -6.56 4.14
CA ASP A 83 10.68 -6.03 4.34
C ASP A 83 11.71 -6.70 3.39
N VAL A 84 11.26 -7.67 2.59
CA VAL A 84 12.05 -8.34 1.56
C VAL A 84 11.42 -8.09 0.18
N GLU A 85 12.25 -7.90 -0.84
CA GLU A 85 11.79 -7.80 -2.23
C GLU A 85 11.20 -9.15 -2.69
N LEU A 86 9.95 -9.11 -3.13
CA LEU A 86 9.25 -10.24 -3.75
C LEU A 86 9.40 -10.17 -5.26
N LEU A 87 9.45 -11.34 -5.91
CA LEU A 87 9.38 -11.46 -7.37
C LEU A 87 7.98 -11.06 -7.85
N GLU A 88 7.92 -10.25 -8.90
CA GLU A 88 6.66 -9.92 -9.56
C GLU A 88 6.17 -11.11 -10.40
N ASP A 89 4.87 -11.38 -10.32
CA ASP A 89 4.18 -12.39 -11.12
C ASP A 89 2.74 -11.94 -11.44
N GLU A 90 1.93 -12.80 -12.05
CA GLU A 90 0.55 -12.46 -12.43
C GLU A 90 -0.34 -12.07 -11.24
N ASN A 91 -0.01 -12.52 -10.04
CA ASN A 91 -0.74 -12.31 -8.81
C ASN A 91 0.00 -11.42 -7.82
N CYS A 92 1.16 -10.87 -8.17
CA CYS A 92 2.02 -10.06 -7.31
C CYS A 92 2.63 -8.91 -8.11
N LYS A 93 2.19 -7.68 -7.84
CA LYS A 93 2.68 -6.47 -8.53
C LYS A 93 3.30 -5.52 -7.53
N PHE A 94 4.55 -5.12 -7.75
CA PHE A 94 5.20 -4.10 -6.94
C PHE A 94 4.50 -2.76 -7.14
N VAL A 95 4.32 -2.01 -6.07
CA VAL A 95 3.68 -0.71 -6.12
C VAL A 95 4.68 0.39 -5.82
N LEU A 96 5.23 0.39 -4.62
CA LEU A 96 6.16 1.40 -4.14
C LEU A 96 6.96 0.86 -2.94
N SER A 97 8.00 1.58 -2.55
CA SER A 97 8.77 1.29 -1.33
C SER A 97 9.01 2.54 -0.52
N PHE A 98 9.08 2.41 0.80
CA PHE A 98 9.30 3.51 1.73
C PHE A 98 10.10 3.08 2.95
N MET A 99 10.67 4.05 3.66
CA MET A 99 11.38 3.80 4.92
C MET A 99 10.42 4.00 6.09
N LEU A 100 10.44 3.08 7.06
CA LEU A 100 9.70 3.17 8.32
C LEU A 100 10.64 2.87 9.49
N SER A 101 10.36 3.39 10.70
CA SER A 101 11.05 2.91 11.91
C SER A 101 10.70 1.45 12.21
N LYS A 102 11.70 0.65 12.57
CA LYS A 102 11.58 -0.77 12.94
C LYS A 102 10.64 -0.98 14.14
N ASP A 103 10.75 -0.14 15.16
CA ASP A 103 9.94 -0.26 16.39
C ASP A 103 8.45 -0.11 16.07
N ARG A 104 8.12 0.80 15.16
CA ARG A 104 6.75 1.05 14.70
C ARG A 104 6.19 -0.05 13.81
N TRP A 105 7.04 -0.70 13.03
CA TRP A 105 6.62 -1.84 12.22
C TRP A 105 6.08 -2.98 13.11
N HIS A 106 6.75 -3.25 14.23
CA HIS A 106 6.32 -4.24 15.22
C HIS A 106 5.03 -3.85 15.97
N GLU A 107 4.63 -2.58 15.97
CA GLU A 107 3.35 -2.17 16.57
C GLU A 107 2.14 -2.38 15.64
N ILE A 108 2.39 -2.51 14.32
CA ILE A 108 1.36 -2.70 13.30
C ILE A 108 1.00 -4.19 13.13
N TRP A 109 1.93 -5.10 13.44
CA TRP A 109 1.85 -6.54 13.20
C TRP A 109 2.18 -7.36 14.43
#